data_AF-A0AAN0JTG5-F1
#
_entry.id   AF-A0AAN0JTG5-F1
#
_cell.length_a   1.000
_cell.length_b   1.000
_cell.length_c   1.000
_cell.angle_alpha   90.00
_cell.angle_beta   90.00
_cell.angle_gamma   90.00
#
_symmetry.space_group_name_H-M   'P 1'
#
loop_
_entity.id
_entity.type
_entity.pdbx_description
1 polymer ?
#
loop_
_entity_poly.entity_id
_entity_poly.type
_entity_poly.pdbx_seq_one_letter_code
_entity_poly.pdbx_strand_id
1 'polypeptide(L)'
;IALHQIWLQVIPRASWRDVINALKQCKENELARTIEDKVTDPIDEVVTDNLKDVLKTHSHTLTRSISTDFSKTASALYAKGLIPETTKDQIFIPGISDFNKAAKLVTVIGHQLPSDNPEQYLIDVCHVLIDQKNPALTENAASILDQLGQSVPDSGTEAEHETEIQTKPVAEIVQDDSANRVGYFSNAIEKKDLKPGDHIYTHRTLFLHSHHGIYIGEPDCEVIHFSGDATGSLRNKDSSLCQVRKTTLGDFCDGNTLRLVAYNAYTSSNASHTVKAMPLSETVKVAKHFLNDPKKFGEYGMRNNNSETFSCFCKTGLMDIAAQLHPLSRNVLAEWLWAAPCTTYEEAMKNFIEKQNAKT
;
A
#
# COMPACT_ATOMS: atom_id res chain seq x y z
N ILE A 1 36.76 -1.27 2.52
CA ILE A 1 37.80 -1.99 3.30
C ILE A 1 38.79 -1.02 3.97
N ALA A 2 39.50 -0.15 3.23
CA ALA A 2 40.44 0.82 3.83
C ALA A 2 39.78 1.82 4.82
N LEU A 3 38.57 2.29 4.53
CA LEU A 3 37.81 3.20 5.40
C LEU A 3 37.51 2.59 6.79
N HIS A 4 37.13 1.30 6.82
CA HIS A 4 36.79 0.58 8.05
C HIS A 4 38.01 0.29 8.91
N GLN A 5 39.16 0.00 8.30
CA GLN A 5 40.42 -0.19 9.01
C GLN A 5 40.90 1.09 9.70
N ILE A 6 40.74 2.26 9.07
CA ILE A 6 41.04 3.57 9.68
C ILE A 6 40.11 3.82 10.86
N TRP A 7 38.85 3.41 10.77
CA TRP A 7 37.87 3.62 11.82
C TRP A 7 38.04 2.72 13.04
N LEU A 8 38.45 1.47 12.85
CA LEU A 8 38.80 0.55 13.94
C LEU A 8 40.03 1.02 14.74
N GLN A 9 40.89 1.88 14.18
CA GLN A 9 41.99 2.50 14.93
C GLN A 9 41.52 3.61 15.88
N VAL A 10 40.37 4.22 15.60
CA VAL A 10 39.80 5.33 16.40
C VAL A 10 38.72 4.81 17.35
N ILE A 11 37.91 3.85 16.91
CA ILE A 11 36.83 3.22 17.69
C ILE A 11 36.92 1.70 17.49
N PRO A 12 37.64 0.97 18.37
CA PRO A 12 37.94 -0.45 18.18
C PRO A 12 36.73 -1.40 18.18
N ARG A 13 35.53 -0.89 18.50
CA ARG A 13 34.26 -1.64 18.55
C ARG A 13 33.20 -1.10 17.58
N ALA A 14 33.54 -0.17 16.70
CA ALA A 14 32.58 0.38 15.75
C ALA A 14 32.12 -0.70 14.75
N SER A 15 30.81 -0.81 14.58
CA SER A 15 30.18 -1.67 13.57
C SER A 15 30.07 -0.94 12.22
N TRP A 16 29.82 -1.67 11.13
CA TRP A 16 29.50 -1.05 9.83
C TRP A 16 28.26 -0.15 9.90
N ARG A 17 27.32 -0.42 10.81
CA ARG A 17 26.15 0.41 11.05
C ARG A 17 26.51 1.78 11.63
N ASP A 18 27.49 1.81 12.53
CA ASP A 18 28.04 3.07 13.03
C ASP A 18 28.66 3.86 11.86
N VAL A 19 29.35 3.17 10.94
CA VAL A 19 30.02 3.78 9.76
C VAL A 19 28.99 4.43 8.87
N ILE A 20 27.96 3.68 8.52
CA ILE A 20 26.88 4.12 7.64
C ILE A 20 26.11 5.29 8.27
N ASN A 21 25.83 5.23 9.58
CA ASN A 21 25.12 6.30 10.30
C ASN A 21 25.94 7.58 10.37
N ALA A 22 27.24 7.50 10.66
CA ALA A 22 28.12 8.67 10.67
C ALA A 22 28.26 9.30 9.28
N LEU A 23 28.35 8.49 8.22
CA LEU A 23 28.36 8.98 6.83
C LEU A 23 27.06 9.70 6.47
N LYS A 24 25.90 9.13 6.83
CA LYS A 24 24.59 9.77 6.63
C LYS A 24 24.47 11.10 7.40
N GLN A 25 24.98 11.17 8.64
CA GLN A 25 25.02 12.42 9.42
C GLN A 25 25.93 13.49 8.81
N CYS A 26 27.03 13.08 8.18
CA CYS A 26 27.92 13.96 7.43
C CYS A 26 27.41 14.29 6.01
N LYS A 27 26.19 13.84 5.64
CA LYS A 27 25.57 14.00 4.31
C LYS A 27 26.30 13.27 3.16
N GLU A 28 27.12 12.29 3.48
CA GLU A 28 27.79 11.40 2.52
C GLU A 28 26.87 10.23 2.11
N ASN A 29 25.67 10.56 1.61
CA ASN A 29 24.59 9.59 1.40
C ASN A 29 24.87 8.57 0.29
N GLU A 30 25.61 8.96 -0.76
CA GLU A 30 26.00 8.02 -1.82
C GLU A 30 27.00 6.98 -1.33
N LEU A 31 28.02 7.42 -0.57
CA LEU A 31 29.03 6.53 -0.02
C LEU A 31 28.41 5.58 1.03
N ALA A 32 27.50 6.09 1.86
CA ALA A 32 26.74 5.28 2.81
C ALA A 32 25.94 4.17 2.09
N ARG A 33 25.22 4.52 1.02
CA ARG A 33 24.44 3.59 0.20
C ARG A 33 25.32 2.53 -0.46
N THR A 34 26.47 2.92 -1.03
CA THR A 34 27.42 1.96 -1.64
C THR A 34 28.04 1.00 -0.62
N ILE A 35 28.17 1.40 0.64
CA ILE A 35 28.68 0.52 1.71
C ILE A 35 27.56 -0.39 2.22
N GLU A 36 26.34 0.13 2.39
CA GLU A 36 25.15 -0.61 2.80
C GLU A 36 24.83 -1.77 1.83
N ASP A 37 24.91 -1.50 0.53
CA ASP A 37 24.75 -2.47 -0.56
C ASP A 37 25.84 -3.57 -0.57
N LYS A 38 26.99 -3.32 0.06
CA LYS A 38 28.13 -4.25 0.09
C LYS A 38 28.26 -5.03 1.40
N VAL A 39 27.51 -4.65 2.43
CA VAL A 39 27.62 -5.22 3.78
C VAL A 39 26.39 -6.07 4.14
N THR A 40 25.28 -5.91 3.43
CA THR A 40 24.08 -6.74 3.62
C THR A 40 24.32 -8.11 2.98
N ASP A 41 24.36 -9.18 3.77
CA ASP A 41 24.53 -10.55 3.27
C ASP A 41 23.19 -11.01 2.65
N PRO A 42 23.16 -11.53 1.40
CA PRO A 42 21.95 -12.07 0.78
C PRO A 42 21.21 -13.10 1.64
N ILE A 43 21.92 -13.77 2.56
CA ILE A 43 21.35 -14.75 3.49
C ILE A 43 20.43 -14.06 4.52
N ASP A 44 20.77 -12.88 5.01
CA ASP A 44 19.99 -12.17 6.03
C ASP A 44 18.67 -11.60 5.48
N GLU A 45 18.66 -11.19 4.20
CA GLU A 45 17.45 -10.72 3.51
C GLU A 45 16.45 -11.87 3.28
N VAL A 46 16.94 -13.03 2.84
CA VAL A 46 16.12 -14.25 2.65
C VAL A 46 15.53 -14.75 3.97
N VAL A 47 16.33 -14.75 5.06
CA VAL A 47 15.84 -15.12 6.40
C VAL A 47 14.76 -14.14 6.87
N THR A 48 14.98 -12.84 6.72
CA THR A 48 14.01 -11.81 7.12
C THR A 48 12.70 -11.93 6.34
N ASP A 49 12.75 -12.24 5.05
CA ASP A 49 11.56 -12.40 4.23
C ASP A 49 10.77 -13.68 4.58
N ASN A 50 11.46 -14.77 4.88
CA ASN A 50 10.81 -15.99 5.38
C ASN A 50 10.08 -15.74 6.72
N LEU A 51 10.68 -14.97 7.64
CA LEU A 51 10.06 -14.61 8.92
C LEU A 51 8.83 -13.70 8.74
N LYS A 52 8.86 -12.79 7.76
CA LYS A 52 7.67 -12.01 7.38
C LYS A 52 6.56 -12.91 6.85
N ASP A 53 6.88 -13.96 6.09
CA ASP A 53 5.88 -14.89 5.55
C ASP A 53 5.24 -15.77 6.63
N VAL A 54 6.03 -16.19 7.64
CA VAL A 54 5.50 -16.85 8.85
C VAL A 54 4.51 -15.91 9.56
N LEU A 55 4.87 -14.65 9.78
CA LEU A 55 3.96 -13.67 10.39
C LEU A 55 2.71 -13.39 9.56
N LYS A 56 2.84 -13.28 8.23
CA LYS A 56 1.70 -13.10 7.32
C LYS A 56 0.72 -14.27 7.44
N THR A 57 1.22 -15.50 7.48
CA THR A 57 0.41 -16.72 7.60
C THR A 57 -0.43 -16.72 8.88
N HIS A 58 0.15 -16.27 10.00
CA HIS A 58 -0.53 -16.22 11.31
C HIS A 58 -1.26 -14.89 11.59
N SER A 59 -1.15 -13.90 10.71
CA SER A 59 -1.58 -12.52 11.00
C SER A 59 -3.06 -12.40 11.37
N HIS A 60 -3.95 -13.10 10.66
CA HIS A 60 -5.38 -13.02 10.90
C HIS A 60 -5.80 -13.67 12.23
N THR A 61 -5.27 -14.86 12.56
CA THR A 61 -5.56 -15.55 13.81
C THR A 61 -4.92 -14.83 15.00
N LEU A 62 -3.69 -14.34 14.84
CA LEU A 62 -2.99 -13.53 15.83
C LEU A 62 -3.73 -12.22 16.12
N THR A 63 -4.19 -11.52 15.08
CA THR A 63 -5.00 -10.28 15.22
C THR A 63 -6.27 -10.54 16.02
N ARG A 64 -7.00 -11.62 15.68
CA ARG A 64 -8.22 -11.99 16.41
C ARG A 64 -7.92 -12.29 17.87
N SER A 65 -6.90 -13.08 18.16
CA SER A 65 -6.53 -13.45 19.54
C SER A 65 -6.07 -12.24 20.36
N ILE A 66 -5.19 -11.39 19.80
CA ILE A 66 -4.74 -10.15 20.45
C ILE A 66 -5.93 -9.23 20.73
N SER A 67 -6.89 -9.11 19.83
CA SER A 67 -8.05 -8.23 20.01
C SER A 67 -8.87 -8.54 21.28
N THR A 68 -8.83 -9.79 21.76
CA THR A 68 -9.57 -10.20 22.96
C THR A 68 -8.90 -9.76 24.27
N ASP A 69 -7.59 -9.50 24.26
CA ASP A 69 -6.80 -9.06 25.43
C ASP A 69 -5.87 -7.89 25.07
N PHE A 70 -6.34 -7.03 24.18
CA PHE A 70 -5.52 -6.07 23.46
C PHE A 70 -4.78 -5.10 24.40
N SER A 71 -5.47 -4.47 25.34
CA SER A 71 -4.86 -3.46 26.23
C SER A 71 -3.73 -4.05 27.09
N LYS A 72 -3.90 -5.28 27.57
CA LYS A 72 -2.88 -5.99 28.37
C LYS A 72 -1.68 -6.36 27.48
N THR A 73 -1.96 -6.96 26.33
CA THR A 73 -0.96 -7.43 25.38
C THR A 73 -0.10 -6.28 24.85
N ALA A 74 -0.73 -5.18 24.41
CA ALA A 74 -0.03 -3.99 23.92
C ALA A 74 0.85 -3.35 25.02
N SER A 75 0.33 -3.28 26.26
CA SER A 75 1.10 -2.75 27.40
C SER A 75 2.31 -3.62 27.74
N ALA A 76 2.17 -4.95 27.67
CA ALA A 76 3.24 -5.90 27.94
C ALA A 76 4.34 -5.84 26.87
N LEU A 77 3.97 -5.80 25.58
CA LEU A 77 4.90 -5.64 24.46
C LEU A 77 5.66 -4.32 24.56
N TYR A 78 4.97 -3.22 24.92
CA TYR A 78 5.59 -1.93 25.15
C TYR A 78 6.58 -1.97 26.32
N ALA A 79 6.19 -2.56 27.46
CA ALA A 79 7.06 -2.67 28.63
C ALA A 79 8.35 -3.45 28.37
N LYS A 80 8.34 -4.34 27.37
CA LYS A 80 9.50 -5.10 26.91
C LYS A 80 10.31 -4.40 25.81
N GLY A 81 9.90 -3.21 25.37
CA GLY A 81 10.55 -2.48 24.27
C GLY A 81 10.38 -3.12 22.90
N LEU A 82 9.41 -4.04 22.75
CA LEU A 82 9.15 -4.76 21.49
C LEU A 82 8.28 -3.95 20.52
N ILE A 83 7.68 -2.84 20.99
CA ILE A 83 6.96 -1.87 20.17
C ILE A 83 7.34 -0.42 20.53
N PRO A 84 7.35 0.52 19.56
CA PRO A 84 7.81 1.89 19.79
C PRO A 84 6.79 2.72 20.56
N GLU A 85 7.27 3.79 21.20
CA GLU A 85 6.41 4.75 21.92
C GLU A 85 5.40 5.43 20.99
N THR A 86 5.79 5.76 19.76
CA THR A 86 4.89 6.31 18.74
C THR A 86 3.73 5.37 18.40
N THR A 87 3.93 4.06 18.53
CA THR A 87 2.88 3.07 18.32
C THR A 87 1.88 3.07 19.48
N LYS A 88 2.32 3.25 20.73
CA LYS A 88 1.45 3.32 21.91
C LYS A 88 0.41 4.44 21.78
N ASP A 89 0.84 5.65 21.44
CA ASP A 89 -0.04 6.82 21.35
C ASP A 89 -1.09 6.69 20.24
N GLN A 90 -0.76 5.97 19.17
CA GLN A 90 -1.65 5.74 18.04
C GLN A 90 -2.62 4.56 18.24
N ILE A 91 -2.37 3.72 19.25
CA ILE A 91 -3.06 2.45 19.46
C ILE A 91 -4.05 2.55 20.63
N PHE A 92 -3.85 3.46 21.59
CA PHE A 92 -4.79 3.72 22.70
C PHE A 92 -5.87 4.79 22.40
N ILE A 93 -6.14 5.07 21.13
CA ILE A 93 -7.16 6.06 20.72
C ILE A 93 -8.58 5.54 21.04
N PRO A 94 -9.41 6.31 21.77
CA PRO A 94 -10.80 5.95 22.03
C PRO A 94 -11.64 5.85 20.75
N GLY A 95 -12.60 4.91 20.70
CA GLY A 95 -13.56 4.79 19.58
C GLY A 95 -13.11 3.91 18.42
N ILE A 96 -11.87 3.42 18.41
CA ILE A 96 -11.40 2.39 17.47
C ILE A 96 -11.64 1.00 18.09
N SER A 97 -12.10 0.03 17.28
CA SER A 97 -12.27 -1.35 17.75
C SER A 97 -10.93 -1.99 18.11
N ASP A 98 -10.92 -2.83 19.15
CA ASP A 98 -9.71 -3.53 19.58
C ASP A 98 -9.19 -4.50 18.52
N PHE A 99 -10.05 -4.95 17.61
CA PHE A 99 -9.65 -5.69 16.42
C PHE A 99 -8.78 -4.85 15.47
N ASN A 100 -9.18 -3.62 15.16
CA ASN A 100 -8.40 -2.74 14.27
C ASN A 100 -7.07 -2.34 14.91
N LYS A 101 -7.08 -2.10 16.24
CA LYS A 101 -5.85 -1.80 16.97
C LYS A 101 -4.91 -3.02 17.03
N ALA A 102 -5.46 -4.22 17.22
CA ALA A 102 -4.70 -5.47 17.17
C ALA A 102 -4.09 -5.73 15.79
N ALA A 103 -4.83 -5.48 14.71
CA ALA A 103 -4.32 -5.61 13.34
C ALA A 103 -3.12 -4.67 13.11
N LYS A 104 -3.23 -3.43 13.60
CA LYS A 104 -2.13 -2.45 13.56
C LYS A 104 -0.93 -2.91 14.40
N LEU A 105 -1.16 -3.52 15.56
CA LEU A 105 -0.10 -4.04 16.42
C LEU A 105 0.67 -5.20 15.77
N VAL A 106 -0.02 -6.17 15.18
CA VAL A 106 0.60 -7.28 14.41
C VAL A 106 1.42 -6.76 13.25
N THR A 107 0.90 -5.74 12.56
CA THR A 107 1.62 -5.06 11.48
C THR A 107 2.92 -4.42 11.99
N VAL A 108 2.87 -3.69 13.11
CA VAL A 108 4.06 -3.07 13.73
C VAL A 108 5.11 -4.10 14.16
N ILE A 109 4.69 -5.27 14.65
CA ILE A 109 5.59 -6.37 15.01
C ILE A 109 6.36 -6.87 13.78
N GLY A 110 5.65 -7.18 12.68
CA GLY A 110 6.32 -7.65 11.45
C GLY A 110 7.24 -6.61 10.80
N HIS A 111 6.95 -5.34 11.01
CA HIS A 111 7.76 -4.23 10.48
C HIS A 111 9.01 -3.93 11.29
N GLN A 112 9.02 -4.31 12.57
CA GLN A 112 10.14 -4.07 13.47
C GLN A 112 11.14 -5.21 13.51
N LEU A 113 10.95 -6.26 12.70
CA LEU A 113 11.93 -7.34 12.57
C LEU A 113 13.32 -6.72 12.37
N PRO A 114 14.20 -6.80 13.38
CA PRO A 114 15.50 -6.16 13.29
C PRO A 114 16.32 -6.89 12.23
N SER A 115 17.12 -6.14 11.46
CA SER A 115 18.10 -6.73 10.54
C SER A 115 19.08 -7.65 11.28
N ASP A 116 19.36 -7.35 12.54
CA ASP A 116 20.20 -8.16 13.42
C ASP A 116 19.31 -9.08 14.28
N ASN A 117 19.35 -10.38 14.01
CA ASN A 117 18.64 -11.43 14.77
C ASN A 117 17.08 -11.32 14.80
N PRO A 118 16.41 -11.26 13.64
CA PRO A 118 14.95 -11.13 13.54
C PRO A 118 14.17 -12.31 14.13
N GLU A 119 14.77 -13.50 14.12
CA GLU A 119 14.19 -14.70 14.71
C GLU A 119 14.05 -14.56 16.24
N GLN A 120 15.11 -14.08 16.91
CA GLN A 120 15.06 -13.85 18.36
C GLN A 120 14.03 -12.79 18.76
N TYR A 121 13.86 -11.74 17.96
CA TYR A 121 12.81 -10.74 18.19
C TYR A 121 11.42 -11.38 18.14
N LEU A 122 11.16 -12.27 17.18
CA LEU A 122 9.89 -12.99 17.10
C LEU A 122 9.69 -13.95 18.26
N ILE A 123 10.73 -14.65 18.67
CA ILE A 123 10.72 -15.51 19.85
C ILE A 123 10.33 -14.70 21.10
N ASP A 124 10.92 -13.51 21.27
CA ASP A 124 10.64 -12.63 22.40
C ASP A 124 9.18 -12.12 22.40
N VAL A 125 8.65 -11.78 21.22
CA VAL A 125 7.23 -11.44 21.04
C VAL A 125 6.33 -12.63 21.41
N CYS A 126 6.63 -13.82 20.90
CA CYS A 126 5.85 -15.04 21.19
C CYS A 126 5.84 -15.36 22.69
N HIS A 127 6.95 -15.21 23.40
CA HIS A 127 6.99 -15.37 24.85
C HIS A 127 6.08 -14.39 25.58
N VAL A 128 6.07 -13.11 25.19
CA VAL A 128 5.15 -12.12 25.77
C VAL A 128 3.68 -12.48 25.53
N LEU A 129 3.35 -13.04 24.36
CA LEU A 129 1.99 -13.50 24.04
C LEU A 129 1.59 -14.71 24.90
N ILE A 130 2.49 -15.67 25.10
CA ILE A 130 2.28 -16.84 25.97
C ILE A 130 2.04 -16.40 27.43
N ASP A 131 2.81 -15.43 27.90
CA ASP A 131 2.71 -14.89 29.26
C ASP A 131 1.38 -14.20 29.57
N GLN A 132 0.56 -13.86 28.55
CA GLN A 132 -0.78 -13.30 28.75
C GLN A 132 -1.78 -14.31 29.34
N LYS A 133 -1.43 -15.61 29.40
CA LYS A 133 -2.30 -16.71 29.89
C LYS A 133 -3.66 -16.80 29.17
N ASN A 134 -3.74 -16.32 27.93
CA ASN A 134 -4.88 -16.47 27.05
C ASN A 134 -4.66 -17.71 26.16
N PRO A 135 -5.54 -18.73 26.19
CA PRO A 135 -5.32 -19.98 25.46
C PRO A 135 -5.11 -19.81 23.96
N ALA A 136 -5.86 -18.89 23.33
CA ALA A 136 -5.74 -18.62 21.90
C ALA A 136 -4.42 -17.91 21.56
N LEU A 137 -3.95 -16.99 22.42
CA LEU A 137 -2.62 -16.38 22.24
C LEU A 137 -1.50 -17.41 22.42
N THR A 138 -1.61 -18.28 23.42
CA THR A 138 -0.63 -19.35 23.66
C THR A 138 -0.54 -20.32 22.49
N GLU A 139 -1.69 -20.78 21.95
CA GLU A 139 -1.74 -21.69 20.81
C GLU A 139 -1.12 -21.07 19.54
N ASN A 140 -1.51 -19.83 19.20
CA ASN A 140 -0.96 -19.14 18.04
C ASN A 140 0.55 -18.86 18.20
N ALA A 141 1.00 -18.44 19.38
CA ALA A 141 2.42 -18.19 19.64
C ALA A 141 3.24 -19.48 19.58
N ALA A 142 2.73 -20.60 20.11
CA ALA A 142 3.37 -21.91 20.01
C ALA A 142 3.48 -22.39 18.55
N SER A 143 2.44 -22.16 17.73
CA SER A 143 2.47 -22.51 16.31
C SER A 143 3.49 -21.70 15.52
N ILE A 144 3.68 -20.41 15.85
CA ILE A 144 4.73 -19.59 15.24
C ILE A 144 6.11 -20.12 15.64
N LEU A 145 6.34 -20.39 16.93
CA LEU A 145 7.61 -20.92 17.43
C LEU A 145 7.99 -22.27 16.78
N ASP A 146 7.01 -23.15 16.58
CA ASP A 146 7.21 -24.44 15.90
C ASP A 146 7.63 -24.26 14.43
N GLN A 147 7.01 -23.32 13.70
CA GLN A 147 7.39 -23.02 12.32
C GLN A 147 8.78 -22.37 12.21
N LEU A 148 9.18 -21.54 13.19
CA LEU A 148 10.54 -20.99 13.26
C LEU A 148 11.58 -22.12 13.39
N GLY A 149 11.34 -23.10 14.27
CA GLY A 149 12.23 -24.24 14.48
C GLY A 149 12.34 -25.22 13.30
N GLN A 150 11.41 -25.18 12.34
CA GLN A 150 11.40 -26.04 11.16
C GLN A 150 12.03 -25.40 9.91
N SER A 151 12.38 -24.11 9.97
CA SER A 151 12.70 -23.30 8.79
C SER A 151 14.16 -23.33 8.31
N VAL A 152 15.00 -24.26 8.79
CA VAL A 152 16.36 -24.49 8.26
C VAL A 152 16.44 -25.85 7.56
N PRO A 153 16.56 -25.88 6.21
CA PRO A 153 17.54 -26.81 5.62
C PRO A 153 18.22 -26.38 4.28
N ASP A 154 19.49 -26.79 4.18
CA ASP A 154 20.34 -27.20 3.03
C ASP A 154 20.30 -26.51 1.65
N SER A 155 21.50 -26.09 1.25
CA SER A 155 21.91 -25.60 -0.08
C SER A 155 21.76 -26.66 -1.20
N GLY A 156 21.26 -26.24 -2.37
CA GLY A 156 21.31 -27.03 -3.61
C GLY A 156 20.95 -26.19 -4.85
N THR A 157 21.79 -26.31 -5.88
CA THR A 157 22.03 -25.42 -7.03
C THR A 157 21.21 -25.76 -8.30
N GLU A 158 21.31 -24.88 -9.33
CA GLU A 158 21.08 -25.06 -10.79
C GLU A 158 19.67 -24.72 -11.35
N ALA A 159 19.46 -24.15 -12.55
CA ALA A 159 20.25 -23.46 -13.57
C ALA A 159 19.29 -22.76 -14.57
N GLU A 160 19.84 -21.86 -15.40
CA GLU A 160 19.21 -20.92 -16.35
C GLU A 160 18.46 -21.56 -17.55
N HIS A 161 17.48 -20.83 -18.11
CA HIS A 161 17.23 -20.86 -19.56
C HIS A 161 16.59 -19.55 -20.08
N GLU A 162 17.32 -18.80 -20.90
CA GLU A 162 16.80 -17.73 -21.75
C GLU A 162 16.28 -18.30 -23.07
N THR A 163 15.20 -17.71 -23.61
CA THR A 163 14.98 -17.70 -25.07
C THR A 163 14.45 -16.33 -25.52
N GLU A 164 15.09 -15.80 -26.55
CA GLU A 164 14.80 -14.55 -27.24
C GLU A 164 13.76 -14.77 -28.36
N ILE A 165 12.77 -13.89 -28.49
CA ILE A 165 12.02 -13.69 -29.74
C ILE A 165 11.87 -12.20 -30.02
N GLN A 166 12.27 -11.80 -31.22
CA GLN A 166 12.27 -10.44 -31.73
C GLN A 166 11.12 -10.25 -32.75
N THR A 167 10.21 -9.28 -32.54
CA THR A 167 9.39 -8.66 -33.62
C THR A 167 9.04 -7.18 -33.30
N LYS A 168 8.80 -6.41 -34.38
CA LYS A 168 8.82 -4.93 -34.59
C LYS A 168 7.87 -4.04 -33.74
N PRO A 169 8.05 -2.69 -33.72
CA PRO A 169 7.56 -1.84 -32.63
C PRO A 169 6.06 -1.53 -32.78
N VAL A 170 5.27 -2.22 -31.96
CA VAL A 170 3.97 -1.71 -31.48
C VAL A 170 4.31 -0.66 -30.42
N ALA A 171 3.63 0.48 -30.41
CA ALA A 171 3.77 1.46 -29.32
C ALA A 171 3.61 0.71 -27.99
N GLU A 172 4.66 0.72 -27.17
CA GLU A 172 4.77 -0.13 -25.99
C GLU A 172 3.53 0.11 -25.10
N ILE A 173 2.68 -0.90 -24.99
CA ILE A 173 1.47 -0.82 -24.17
C ILE A 173 1.93 -0.85 -22.71
N VAL A 174 2.15 0.33 -22.13
CA VAL A 174 2.57 0.45 -20.74
C VAL A 174 1.44 -0.04 -19.83
N GLN A 175 1.65 -1.22 -19.24
CA GLN A 175 0.73 -1.82 -18.28
C GLN A 175 0.73 -1.02 -16.98
N ASP A 176 -0.33 -1.18 -16.20
CA ASP A 176 -0.36 -0.67 -14.83
C ASP A 176 0.58 -1.48 -13.93
N ASP A 177 1.47 -0.78 -13.23
CA ASP A 177 2.43 -1.34 -12.27
C ASP A 177 2.26 -0.72 -10.87
N SER A 178 1.08 -0.17 -10.57
CA SER A 178 0.83 0.59 -9.35
C SER A 178 1.10 -0.22 -8.08
N ALA A 179 0.79 -1.53 -8.08
CA ALA A 179 1.10 -2.44 -6.99
C ALA A 179 2.60 -2.51 -6.64
N ASN A 180 3.48 -2.32 -7.62
CA ASN A 180 4.93 -2.38 -7.43
C ASN A 180 5.50 -1.05 -6.94
N ARG A 181 4.75 0.05 -7.09
CA ARG A 181 5.18 1.41 -6.73
C ARG A 181 4.60 1.91 -5.41
N VAL A 182 3.51 1.32 -4.92
CA VAL A 182 3.03 1.63 -3.58
C VAL A 182 3.97 1.04 -2.53
N GLY A 183 4.35 1.85 -1.55
CA GLY A 183 5.11 1.37 -0.41
C GLY A 183 4.25 0.50 0.50
N TYR A 184 4.84 -0.53 1.10
CA TYR A 184 4.15 -1.47 1.99
C TYR A 184 3.45 -0.79 3.20
N PHE A 185 3.97 0.37 3.63
CA PHE A 185 3.50 1.14 4.78
C PHE A 185 2.71 2.38 4.41
N SER A 186 2.83 2.83 3.16
CA SER A 186 2.27 4.09 2.73
C SER A 186 2.13 4.09 1.22
N ASN A 187 0.93 4.41 0.78
CA ASN A 187 0.64 4.73 -0.60
C ASN A 187 1.24 6.07 -1.04
N ALA A 188 1.98 6.80 -0.18
CA ALA A 188 2.59 8.07 -0.55
C ALA A 188 3.55 7.88 -1.74
N ILE A 189 3.50 8.82 -2.68
CA ILE A 189 4.30 8.78 -3.90
C ILE A 189 4.83 10.17 -4.23
N GLU A 190 6.06 10.24 -4.75
CA GLU A 190 6.63 11.49 -5.23
C GLU A 190 6.16 11.79 -6.67
N LYS A 191 6.05 13.08 -7.02
CA LYS A 191 5.62 13.51 -8.37
C LYS A 191 6.47 12.88 -9.49
N LYS A 192 7.77 12.71 -9.26
CA LYS A 192 8.71 12.16 -10.25
C LYS A 192 8.43 10.69 -10.60
N ASP A 193 7.76 9.96 -9.71
CA ASP A 193 7.45 8.53 -9.84
C ASP A 193 6.02 8.28 -10.36
N LEU A 194 5.26 9.36 -10.63
CA LEU A 194 3.94 9.30 -11.24
C LEU A 194 4.02 9.02 -12.74
N LYS A 195 3.06 8.24 -13.23
CA LYS A 195 2.86 7.94 -14.63
C LYS A 195 1.47 8.42 -15.08
N PRO A 196 1.34 9.03 -16.27
CA PRO A 196 0.02 9.32 -16.84
C PRO A 196 -0.85 8.06 -16.86
N GLY A 197 -2.07 8.12 -16.31
CA GLY A 197 -2.95 6.97 -16.09
C GLY A 197 -2.96 6.44 -14.65
N ASP A 198 -2.13 6.99 -13.76
CA ASP A 198 -2.16 6.64 -12.34
C ASP A 198 -3.43 7.14 -11.65
N HIS A 199 -4.05 6.28 -10.85
CA HIS A 199 -5.10 6.67 -9.93
C HIS A 199 -4.47 7.17 -8.64
N ILE A 200 -4.56 8.47 -8.42
CA ILE A 200 -4.02 9.13 -7.25
C ILE A 200 -5.13 9.55 -6.28
N TYR A 201 -4.77 9.69 -5.02
CA TYR A 201 -5.67 10.19 -4.01
C TYR A 201 -4.93 11.02 -2.96
N THR A 202 -5.72 11.75 -2.19
CA THR A 202 -5.23 12.52 -1.05
C THR A 202 -6.29 12.56 0.05
N HIS A 203 -5.87 12.50 1.31
CA HIS A 203 -6.81 12.54 2.43
C HIS A 203 -7.34 13.96 2.62
N ARG A 204 -8.64 14.07 2.94
CA ARG A 204 -9.38 15.29 3.19
C ARG A 204 -10.08 15.21 4.53
N THR A 205 -10.25 16.36 5.17
CA THR A 205 -11.03 16.54 6.41
C THR A 205 -10.65 15.53 7.50
N LEU A 206 -9.50 15.71 8.15
CA LEU A 206 -9.04 14.85 9.27
C LEU A 206 -9.07 13.34 8.94
N PHE A 207 -8.68 12.96 7.71
CA PHE A 207 -8.62 11.57 7.23
C PHE A 207 -9.96 10.83 7.09
N LEU A 208 -11.10 11.53 7.15
CA LEU A 208 -12.45 10.93 7.04
C LEU A 208 -12.94 10.75 5.60
N HIS A 209 -12.28 11.38 4.64
CA HIS A 209 -12.59 11.29 3.21
C HIS A 209 -11.27 11.26 2.45
N SER A 210 -11.22 10.61 1.29
CA SER A 210 -10.12 10.84 0.35
C SER A 210 -10.67 11.34 -0.98
N HIS A 211 -10.00 12.32 -1.55
CA HIS A 211 -10.32 12.82 -2.87
C HIS A 211 -9.47 12.09 -3.91
N HIS A 212 -10.10 11.62 -4.98
CA HIS A 212 -9.48 10.77 -5.99
C HIS A 212 -9.43 11.45 -7.35
N GLY A 213 -8.46 11.06 -8.16
CA GLY A 213 -8.33 11.51 -9.55
C GLY A 213 -7.39 10.65 -10.36
N ILE A 214 -7.35 10.92 -11.66
CA ILE A 214 -6.44 10.30 -12.61
C ILE A 214 -5.37 11.32 -12.99
N TYR A 215 -4.11 10.99 -12.73
CA TYR A 215 -2.96 11.80 -13.16
C TYR A 215 -2.77 11.65 -14.68
N ILE A 216 -2.61 12.76 -15.38
CA ILE A 216 -2.38 12.82 -16.84
C ILE A 216 -1.02 13.42 -17.15
N GLY A 217 -0.48 14.28 -16.27
CA GLY A 217 0.87 14.84 -16.41
C GLY A 217 1.05 15.83 -17.56
N GLU A 218 -0.03 16.43 -18.07
CA GLU A 218 0.05 17.45 -19.12
C GLU A 218 0.24 18.86 -18.53
N PRO A 219 0.94 19.78 -19.23
CA PRO A 219 1.29 21.11 -18.72
C PRO A 219 0.12 21.95 -18.18
N ASP A 220 -1.08 21.79 -18.75
CA ASP A 220 -2.31 22.53 -18.38
C ASP A 220 -3.45 21.62 -17.87
N CYS A 221 -3.11 20.35 -17.57
CA CYS A 221 -4.04 19.31 -17.14
C CYS A 221 -3.26 18.18 -16.47
N GLU A 222 -2.81 18.39 -15.23
CA GLU A 222 -2.05 17.36 -14.53
C GLU A 222 -2.96 16.27 -13.98
N VAL A 223 -4.19 16.60 -13.57
CA VAL A 223 -5.14 15.66 -12.97
C VAL A 223 -6.55 15.87 -13.51
N ILE A 224 -7.25 14.77 -13.82
CA ILE A 224 -8.69 14.75 -14.11
C ILE A 224 -9.41 14.12 -12.92
N HIS A 225 -10.44 14.79 -12.40
CA HIS A 225 -11.20 14.31 -11.25
C HIS A 225 -12.69 14.64 -11.36
N PHE A 226 -13.52 13.95 -10.58
CA PHE A 226 -14.95 14.26 -10.48
C PHE A 226 -15.22 15.06 -9.20
N SER A 227 -15.56 16.34 -9.34
CA SER A 227 -15.63 17.27 -8.21
C SER A 227 -16.50 18.50 -8.48
N GLY A 228 -16.90 19.17 -7.40
CA GLY A 228 -17.61 20.46 -7.45
C GLY A 228 -16.71 21.65 -7.82
N ASP A 229 -15.43 21.60 -7.43
CA ASP A 229 -14.44 22.64 -7.71
C ASP A 229 -13.04 22.05 -8.00
N ALA A 230 -12.09 22.94 -8.35
CA ALA A 230 -10.72 22.58 -8.74
C ALA A 230 -9.89 21.91 -7.61
N THR A 231 -10.27 22.09 -6.35
CA THR A 231 -9.56 21.54 -5.17
C THR A 231 -10.15 20.22 -4.68
N GLY A 232 -11.35 19.88 -5.18
CA GLY A 232 -12.15 18.80 -4.63
C GLY A 232 -12.79 19.15 -3.29
N SER A 233 -12.99 20.43 -2.98
CA SER A 233 -13.56 20.85 -1.71
C SER A 233 -15.02 20.43 -1.62
N LEU A 234 -15.37 19.73 -0.55
CA LEU A 234 -16.76 19.46 -0.19
C LEU A 234 -17.40 20.61 0.60
N ARG A 235 -16.70 21.75 0.74
CA ARG A 235 -17.15 22.91 1.54
C ARG A 235 -18.41 23.58 0.96
N ASN A 236 -18.59 23.52 -0.36
CA ASN A 236 -19.82 23.93 -1.03
C ASN A 236 -20.57 22.68 -1.50
N LYS A 237 -21.51 22.20 -0.68
CA LYS A 237 -22.24 20.92 -0.79
C LYS A 237 -23.25 20.83 -1.95
N ASP A 238 -23.04 21.54 -3.05
CA ASP A 238 -23.96 21.46 -4.18
C ASP A 238 -23.48 20.38 -5.17
N SER A 239 -24.07 19.18 -5.05
CA SER A 239 -23.81 18.07 -5.97
C SER A 239 -24.16 18.41 -7.42
N SER A 240 -25.02 19.42 -7.67
CA SER A 240 -25.36 19.86 -9.03
C SER A 240 -24.21 20.58 -9.74
N LEU A 241 -23.21 21.08 -8.99
CA LEU A 241 -22.00 21.70 -9.52
C LEU A 241 -20.90 20.68 -9.85
N CYS A 242 -21.06 19.44 -9.37
CA CYS A 242 -20.07 18.39 -9.56
C CYS A 242 -20.10 17.87 -10.99
N GLN A 243 -18.92 17.79 -11.61
CA GLN A 243 -18.70 17.29 -12.96
C GLN A 243 -17.24 16.86 -13.12
N VAL A 244 -16.91 16.16 -14.19
CA VAL A 244 -15.52 15.82 -14.49
C VAL A 244 -14.76 17.09 -14.91
N ARG A 245 -13.61 17.35 -14.27
CA ARG A 245 -12.83 18.58 -14.44
C ARG A 245 -11.35 18.25 -14.50
N LYS A 246 -10.58 19.15 -15.10
CA LYS A 246 -9.12 19.17 -15.02
C LYS A 246 -8.65 20.12 -13.93
N THR A 247 -7.52 19.81 -13.31
CA THR A 247 -6.86 20.64 -12.30
C THR A 247 -5.34 20.45 -12.32
N THR A 248 -4.62 21.25 -11.54
CA THR A 248 -3.18 21.06 -11.28
C THR A 248 -2.98 20.03 -10.17
N LEU A 249 -1.79 19.42 -10.10
CA LEU A 249 -1.46 18.50 -9.01
C LEU A 249 -1.40 19.23 -7.66
N GLY A 250 -0.99 20.51 -7.66
CA GLY A 250 -0.96 21.35 -6.47
C GLY A 250 -2.36 21.60 -5.90
N ASP A 251 -3.30 22.04 -6.74
CA ASP A 251 -4.70 22.26 -6.34
C ASP A 251 -5.39 20.94 -5.97
N PHE A 252 -5.09 19.86 -6.71
CA PHE A 252 -5.56 18.52 -6.36
C PHE A 252 -5.04 18.08 -4.99
N CYS A 253 -3.82 18.42 -4.58
CA CYS A 253 -3.29 18.04 -3.29
C CYS A 253 -3.79 18.96 -2.17
N ASP A 254 -4.03 20.24 -2.43
CA ASP A 254 -4.48 21.23 -1.44
C ASP A 254 -3.66 21.17 -0.14
N GLY A 255 -2.33 21.10 -0.28
CA GLY A 255 -1.38 20.99 0.83
C GLY A 255 -1.31 19.61 1.52
N ASN A 256 -2.06 18.61 1.07
CA ASN A 256 -2.05 17.26 1.65
C ASN A 256 -1.10 16.32 0.89
N THR A 257 -0.74 15.21 1.53
CA THR A 257 0.13 14.17 0.94
C THR A 257 -0.52 13.54 -0.29
N LEU A 258 0.25 13.45 -1.37
CA LEU A 258 -0.10 12.72 -2.59
C LEU A 258 0.11 11.22 -2.39
N ARG A 259 -0.86 10.42 -2.84
CA ARG A 259 -0.85 8.96 -2.68
C ARG A 259 -1.31 8.25 -3.96
N LEU A 260 -0.85 7.02 -4.18
CA LEU A 260 -1.17 6.16 -5.30
C LEU A 260 -2.13 5.03 -4.88
N VAL A 261 -3.17 4.77 -5.66
CA VAL A 261 -4.04 3.59 -5.49
C VAL A 261 -3.43 2.41 -6.24
N ALA A 262 -3.32 1.25 -5.57
CA ALA A 262 -2.77 0.04 -6.16
C ALA A 262 -3.85 -0.84 -6.81
N TYR A 263 -3.53 -1.41 -7.97
CA TYR A 263 -4.37 -2.39 -8.67
C TYR A 263 -3.63 -3.70 -8.86
N ASN A 264 -4.36 -4.80 -9.02
CA ASN A 264 -3.80 -6.16 -8.98
C ASN A 264 -2.99 -6.43 -7.70
N ALA A 265 -3.44 -5.85 -6.58
CA ALA A 265 -2.74 -5.92 -5.29
C ALA A 265 -3.57 -6.71 -4.27
N TYR A 266 -2.97 -7.75 -3.68
CA TYR A 266 -3.60 -8.61 -2.66
C TYR A 266 -3.44 -8.07 -1.23
N THR A 267 -3.45 -6.75 -1.07
CA THR A 267 -3.30 -6.08 0.22
C THR A 267 -4.66 -5.70 0.80
N SER A 268 -4.84 -5.79 2.12
CA SER A 268 -6.09 -5.42 2.83
C SER A 268 -6.29 -3.90 3.02
N SER A 269 -5.62 -3.06 2.22
CA SER A 269 -5.71 -1.61 2.29
C SER A 269 -6.97 -1.08 1.58
N ASN A 270 -7.58 -0.01 2.09
CA ASN A 270 -8.70 0.69 1.45
C ASN A 270 -8.28 1.50 0.20
N ALA A 271 -7.00 1.50 -0.16
CA ALA A 271 -6.43 2.16 -1.33
C ALA A 271 -5.80 1.14 -2.30
N SER A 272 -6.27 -0.11 -2.26
CA SER A 272 -5.82 -1.20 -3.11
C SER A 272 -6.99 -2.02 -3.63
N HIS A 273 -6.91 -2.44 -4.89
CA HIS A 273 -7.88 -3.30 -5.55
C HIS A 273 -7.22 -4.58 -6.06
N THR A 274 -7.90 -5.71 -5.89
CA THR A 274 -7.47 -7.01 -6.44
C THR A 274 -7.72 -7.12 -7.94
N VAL A 275 -8.63 -6.29 -8.47
CA VAL A 275 -8.95 -6.24 -9.90
C VAL A 275 -7.78 -5.64 -10.68
N LYS A 276 -7.48 -6.26 -11.82
CA LYS A 276 -6.45 -5.77 -12.75
C LYS A 276 -6.90 -4.45 -13.38
N ALA A 277 -6.01 -3.47 -13.41
CA ALA A 277 -6.25 -2.22 -14.12
C ALA A 277 -5.99 -2.38 -15.63
N MET A 278 -6.70 -1.57 -16.41
CA MET A 278 -6.39 -1.29 -17.80
C MET A 278 -4.98 -0.72 -17.95
N PRO A 279 -4.35 -0.85 -19.14
CA PRO A 279 -3.13 -0.14 -19.46
C PRO A 279 -3.27 1.36 -19.21
N LEU A 280 -2.15 1.99 -18.83
CA LEU A 280 -2.13 3.40 -18.43
C LEU A 280 -2.67 4.34 -19.53
N SER A 281 -2.37 4.05 -20.80
CA SER A 281 -2.88 4.81 -21.95
C SER A 281 -4.40 4.71 -22.11
N GLU A 282 -4.98 3.55 -21.84
CA GLU A 282 -6.43 3.33 -21.94
C GLU A 282 -7.17 4.05 -20.81
N THR A 283 -6.60 4.03 -19.59
CA THR A 283 -7.12 4.85 -18.48
C THR A 283 -7.15 6.34 -18.83
N VAL A 284 -6.08 6.87 -19.45
CA VAL A 284 -6.04 8.28 -19.88
C VAL A 284 -7.13 8.58 -20.92
N LYS A 285 -7.36 7.68 -21.89
CA LYS A 285 -8.44 7.85 -22.89
C LYS A 285 -9.81 7.93 -22.22
N VAL A 286 -10.10 7.05 -21.26
CA VAL A 286 -11.37 7.06 -20.51
C VAL A 286 -11.54 8.37 -19.74
N ALA A 287 -10.51 8.81 -19.00
CA ALA A 287 -10.57 10.05 -18.23
C ALA A 287 -10.80 11.28 -19.14
N LYS A 288 -10.10 11.35 -20.28
CA LYS A 288 -10.27 12.43 -21.27
C LYS A 288 -11.63 12.42 -21.95
N HIS A 289 -12.21 11.26 -22.21
CA HIS A 289 -13.55 11.15 -22.78
C HIS A 289 -14.59 11.85 -21.89
N PHE A 290 -14.55 11.59 -20.58
CA PHE A 290 -15.46 12.28 -19.66
C PHE A 290 -15.07 13.73 -19.38
N LEU A 291 -13.81 14.12 -19.55
CA LEU A 291 -13.43 15.53 -19.53
C LEU A 291 -14.03 16.30 -20.73
N ASN A 292 -14.16 15.66 -21.89
CA ASN A 292 -14.77 16.25 -23.08
C ASN A 292 -16.31 16.37 -22.96
N ASP A 293 -16.93 15.53 -22.13
CA ASP A 293 -18.35 15.65 -21.77
C ASP A 293 -18.55 15.56 -20.24
N PRO A 294 -18.22 16.64 -19.50
CA PRO A 294 -18.09 16.65 -18.04
C PRO A 294 -19.27 16.12 -17.23
N LYS A 295 -20.49 16.25 -17.77
CA LYS A 295 -21.73 15.83 -17.09
C LYS A 295 -22.17 14.43 -17.46
N LYS A 296 -21.59 13.81 -18.49
CA LYS A 296 -21.96 12.48 -18.98
C LYS A 296 -21.73 11.38 -17.96
N PHE A 297 -20.78 11.55 -17.05
CA PHE A 297 -20.51 10.56 -15.99
C PHE A 297 -21.68 10.43 -14.99
N GLY A 298 -22.63 11.36 -15.01
CA GLY A 298 -23.85 11.34 -14.21
C GLY A 298 -23.80 12.26 -13.00
N GLU A 299 -24.87 12.23 -12.21
CA GLU A 299 -24.99 13.08 -11.02
C GLU A 299 -24.08 12.61 -9.89
N TYR A 300 -23.44 13.57 -9.21
CA TYR A 300 -22.53 13.26 -8.12
C TYR A 300 -23.29 12.84 -6.87
N GLY A 301 -22.89 11.73 -6.28
CA GLY A 301 -23.41 11.25 -5.01
C GLY A 301 -22.29 10.81 -4.08
N MET A 302 -22.21 11.40 -2.89
CA MET A 302 -21.11 11.17 -1.95
C MET A 302 -20.87 9.69 -1.63
N ARG A 303 -21.93 8.87 -1.58
CA ARG A 303 -21.89 7.45 -1.19
C ARG A 303 -21.80 6.48 -2.36
N ASN A 304 -21.95 6.94 -3.59
CA ASN A 304 -22.00 6.09 -4.78
C ASN A 304 -21.20 6.69 -5.94
N ASN A 305 -21.75 7.64 -6.70
CA ASN A 305 -21.11 8.23 -7.87
C ASN A 305 -20.23 9.41 -7.47
N ASN A 306 -19.06 9.13 -6.89
CA ASN A 306 -18.12 10.13 -6.38
C ASN A 306 -16.76 10.08 -7.13
N SER A 307 -15.76 10.82 -6.64
CA SER A 307 -14.42 10.87 -7.23
C SER A 307 -13.69 9.53 -7.27
N GLU A 308 -13.91 8.67 -6.27
CA GLU A 308 -13.34 7.31 -6.24
C GLU A 308 -13.99 6.44 -7.30
N THR A 309 -15.32 6.45 -7.42
CA THR A 309 -16.04 5.70 -8.45
C THR A 309 -15.62 6.09 -9.85
N PHE A 310 -15.47 7.39 -10.11
CA PHE A 310 -14.91 7.89 -11.37
C PHE A 310 -13.52 7.31 -11.65
N SER A 311 -12.62 7.39 -10.67
CA SER A 311 -11.24 6.99 -10.86
C SER A 311 -11.10 5.47 -10.99
N CYS A 312 -11.84 4.69 -10.19
CA CYS A 312 -11.92 3.23 -10.31
C CYS A 312 -12.50 2.80 -11.65
N PHE A 313 -13.53 3.49 -12.15
CA PHE A 313 -14.07 3.23 -13.48
C PHE A 313 -13.04 3.50 -14.57
N CYS A 314 -12.29 4.61 -14.48
CA CYS A 314 -11.19 4.89 -15.41
C CYS A 314 -10.09 3.82 -15.39
N LYS A 315 -9.88 3.15 -14.26
CA LYS A 315 -8.88 2.08 -14.14
C LYS A 315 -9.39 0.71 -14.57
N THR A 316 -10.67 0.42 -14.43
CA THR A 316 -11.19 -0.96 -14.54
C THR A 316 -12.34 -1.13 -15.53
N GLY A 317 -13.00 -0.06 -15.95
CA GLY A 317 -14.26 -0.10 -16.69
C GLY A 317 -15.47 -0.55 -15.85
N LEU A 318 -15.32 -0.61 -14.52
CA LEU A 318 -16.32 -1.15 -13.60
C LEU A 318 -16.79 -0.08 -12.61
N MET A 319 -18.09 0.20 -12.62
CA MET A 319 -18.71 1.26 -11.82
C MET A 319 -19.03 0.84 -10.37
N ASP A 320 -18.82 -0.41 -9.97
CA ASP A 320 -19.21 -0.96 -8.64
C ASP A 320 -18.04 -1.23 -7.68
N ILE A 321 -16.81 -0.84 -8.05
CA ILE A 321 -15.58 -1.23 -7.32
C ILE A 321 -15.15 -0.22 -6.23
N ALA A 322 -15.79 0.94 -6.12
CA ALA A 322 -15.39 1.96 -5.13
C ALA A 322 -15.54 1.47 -3.68
N ALA A 323 -14.51 1.69 -2.86
CA ALA A 323 -14.36 1.06 -1.55
C ALA A 323 -14.78 1.96 -0.38
N GLN A 324 -14.80 3.30 -0.50
CA GLN A 324 -14.85 4.17 0.69
C GLN A 324 -16.15 4.14 1.49
N LEU A 325 -17.30 3.76 0.91
CA LEU A 325 -18.60 3.90 1.61
C LEU A 325 -19.51 2.67 1.56
N HIS A 326 -19.03 1.55 1.02
CA HIS A 326 -19.78 0.29 1.01
C HIS A 326 -19.02 -0.92 1.60
N PRO A 327 -18.48 -0.86 2.85
CA PRO A 327 -17.84 -2.03 3.49
C PRO A 327 -18.78 -3.24 3.62
N LEU A 328 -20.09 -3.01 3.71
CA LEU A 328 -21.11 -4.06 3.86
C LEU A 328 -21.61 -4.65 2.54
N SER A 329 -21.27 -4.07 1.37
CA SER A 329 -21.58 -4.66 0.06
C SER A 329 -20.33 -4.97 -0.76
N ARG A 330 -19.13 -4.66 -0.26
CA ARG A 330 -17.87 -5.07 -0.88
C ARG A 330 -17.75 -6.59 -0.75
N ASN A 331 -18.26 -7.27 -1.76
CA ASN A 331 -18.15 -8.71 -1.87
C ASN A 331 -16.85 -9.02 -2.62
N VAL A 332 -15.75 -9.23 -1.88
CA VAL A 332 -14.43 -9.61 -2.43
C VAL A 332 -14.52 -10.88 -3.28
N LEU A 333 -15.47 -11.78 -2.97
CA LEU A 333 -15.79 -12.96 -3.78
C LEU A 333 -16.45 -12.59 -5.12
N ALA A 334 -17.26 -11.53 -5.19
CA ALA A 334 -17.83 -11.03 -6.45
C ALA A 334 -16.79 -10.28 -7.30
N GLU A 335 -15.88 -9.52 -6.67
CA GLU A 335 -14.71 -8.91 -7.34
C GLU A 335 -13.83 -9.99 -8.01
N TRP A 336 -13.72 -11.17 -7.39
CA TRP A 336 -12.96 -12.31 -7.88
C TRP A 336 -13.72 -13.17 -8.92
N LEU A 337 -15.04 -13.33 -8.80
CA LEU A 337 -15.84 -14.24 -9.64
C LEU A 337 -16.47 -13.59 -10.89
N TRP A 338 -16.70 -12.27 -10.95
CA TRP A 338 -17.66 -11.67 -11.92
C TRP A 338 -17.13 -10.65 -12.93
N ALA A 339 -15.86 -10.24 -12.92
CA ALA A 339 -15.40 -9.29 -13.93
C ALA A 339 -14.08 -9.72 -14.56
N ALA A 340 -14.14 -10.16 -15.82
CA ALA A 340 -12.99 -10.03 -16.69
C ALA A 340 -12.65 -8.53 -16.75
N PRO A 341 -11.46 -8.11 -16.29
CA PRO A 341 -11.11 -6.70 -16.28
C PRO A 341 -11.11 -6.16 -17.70
N CYS A 342 -11.72 -4.99 -17.94
CA CYS A 342 -11.56 -4.32 -19.23
C CYS A 342 -10.08 -4.13 -19.50
N THR A 343 -9.71 -4.25 -20.76
CA THR A 343 -8.33 -4.02 -21.23
C THR A 343 -8.24 -2.84 -22.18
N THR A 344 -9.38 -2.36 -22.69
CA THR A 344 -9.47 -1.26 -23.65
C THR A 344 -10.48 -0.19 -23.26
N TYR A 345 -10.25 1.03 -23.74
CA TYR A 345 -11.20 2.14 -23.65
C TYR A 345 -12.59 1.77 -24.21
N GLU A 346 -12.65 1.07 -25.34
CA GLU A 346 -13.90 0.69 -26.01
C GLU A 346 -14.75 -0.25 -25.13
N GLU A 347 -14.12 -1.23 -24.48
CA GLU A 347 -14.78 -2.13 -23.53
C GLU A 347 -15.34 -1.37 -22.34
N ALA A 348 -14.55 -0.47 -21.76
CA ALA A 348 -15.00 0.37 -20.65
C ALA A 348 -16.24 1.21 -21.04
N MET A 349 -16.23 1.84 -22.23
CA MET A 349 -17.37 2.62 -22.71
C MET A 349 -18.61 1.78 -22.97
N LYS A 350 -18.45 0.56 -23.48
CA LYS A 350 -19.56 -0.38 -23.64
C LYS A 350 -20.20 -0.69 -22.28
N ASN A 351 -19.39 -1.05 -21.28
CA ASN A 351 -19.87 -1.33 -19.91
C ASN A 351 -20.60 -0.12 -19.30
N PHE A 352 -20.09 1.10 -19.54
CA PHE A 352 -20.74 2.32 -19.06
C PHE A 352 -22.14 2.49 -19.65
N ILE A 353 -22.28 2.32 -20.97
CA ILE A 353 -23.57 2.45 -21.67
C ILE A 353 -24.56 1.40 -21.19
N GLU A 354 -24.13 0.13 -21.11
CA GLU A 354 -24.97 -0.97 -20.64
C GLU A 354 -25.50 -0.70 -19.23
N LYS A 355 -24.64 -0.20 -18.33
CA LYS A 355 -25.04 0.11 -16.97
C LYS A 355 -25.98 1.31 -16.85
N GLN A 356 -25.82 2.33 -17.71
CA GLN A 356 -26.77 3.45 -17.76
C GLN A 356 -28.15 2.97 -18.23
N ASN A 357 -28.18 2.13 -19.27
CA ASN A 357 -29.42 1.56 -19.80
C ASN A 357 -30.13 0.64 -18.81
N ALA A 358 -29.41 -0.02 -17.90
CA ALA A 358 -29.99 -0.87 -16.85
C ALA A 358 -30.61 -0.07 -15.68
N LYS A 359 -30.37 1.24 -15.59
CA LYS A 359 -30.94 2.13 -14.56
C LYS A 359 -32.22 2.85 -15.02
N THR A 360 -32.41 2.97 -16.34
CA THR A 360 -33.65 3.40 -17.00
C THR A 360 -34.61 2.25 -17.15
#